data_AF-A0A7L2FTP1-F1
#
_entry.id   AF-A0A7L2FTP1-F1
#
_cell.length_a   1.000
_cell.length_b   1.000
_cell.length_c   1.000
_cell.angle_alpha   90.00
_cell.angle_beta   90.00
_cell.angle_gamma   90.00
#
_symmetry.space_group_name_H-M   'P 1'
#
loop_
_entity.id
_entity.type
_entity.pdbx_description
1 polymer ?
#
loop_
_entity_poly.entity_id
_entity_poly.type
_entity_poly.pdbx_seq_one_letter_code
_entity_poly.pdbx_strand_id
1 'polypeptide(L)'
;VIVIQKYFRRWHAAYLVQNLKEQRRLRLAQEAQEELQKKWEKEEKLRREYEKKLNPKTREDFELLYHDLQLWMQEETERINRTLTGAKRKAALYALLEEETELIACIGMHKLSANLENQKKAILHFLEFYKLFLKCAQPRRWKAFDGKITEMDTQNSLRGKELLEIYRSINLKDIPKDERISVLLTLKWTVKEHECKLTQEIVALIDREIDLMSREVKECNLEGLRKRICTLFLQYIKTPEFNPQVAGLIKVPQDPLTLYKNVYFCHSCEKYLPPSEFPIPASSHTIGRCRSCYQLDNEARKREAYFKYRLILENLRKSEVDYQDDSKIVFLVQLPDMQYLIENIWNCQSALSACSDLYELVMIRWDKQHEWSPWNTILLTKEEADAHLKLHNLQKTYEAPFIYKIEQKHIRAKNYFARIPAMASFLHRSNNQSNAN
;
A
#
# COMPACT_ATOMS: atom_id res chain seq x y z
N VAL A 1 45.49 -60.85 6.37
CA VAL A 1 45.36 -59.38 6.54
C VAL A 1 45.24 -58.63 5.21
N ILE A 2 46.18 -58.76 4.25
CA ILE A 2 46.17 -58.02 2.97
C ILE A 2 44.92 -58.30 2.10
N VAL A 3 44.48 -59.56 2.03
CA VAL A 3 43.28 -59.95 1.26
C VAL A 3 42.01 -59.27 1.80
N ILE A 4 41.84 -59.23 3.12
CA ILE A 4 40.71 -58.58 3.79
C ILE A 4 40.72 -57.07 3.52
N GLN A 5 41.89 -56.43 3.61
CA GLN A 5 42.03 -54.99 3.31
C GLN A 5 41.70 -54.67 1.85
N LYS A 6 42.05 -55.54 0.89
CA LYS A 6 41.68 -55.39 -0.53
C LYS A 6 40.17 -55.42 -0.74
N TYR A 7 39.48 -56.40 -0.15
CA TYR A 7 38.02 -56.50 -0.24
C TYR A 7 37.32 -55.34 0.47
N PHE A 8 37.81 -54.90 1.64
CA PHE A 8 37.28 -53.75 2.35
C PHE A 8 37.42 -52.46 1.54
N ARG A 9 38.59 -52.18 0.94
CA ARG A 9 38.78 -50.99 0.08
C ARG A 9 37.85 -51.01 -1.14
N ARG A 10 37.64 -52.18 -1.75
CA ARG A 10 36.71 -52.35 -2.88
C ARG A 10 35.26 -52.11 -2.45
N TRP A 11 34.84 -52.67 -1.32
CA TRP A 11 33.50 -52.45 -0.76
C TRP A 11 33.29 -50.98 -0.40
N HIS A 12 34.25 -50.35 0.28
CA HIS A 12 34.18 -48.94 0.65
C HIS A 12 34.11 -48.02 -0.57
N ALA A 13 34.89 -48.29 -1.63
CA ALA A 13 34.80 -47.55 -2.88
C ALA A 13 33.44 -47.72 -3.57
N ALA A 14 32.89 -48.95 -3.60
CA ALA A 14 31.57 -49.21 -4.15
C ALA A 14 30.46 -48.50 -3.35
N TYR A 15 30.52 -48.55 -2.02
CA TYR A 15 29.61 -47.85 -1.12
C TYR A 15 29.68 -46.33 -1.31
N LEU A 16 30.90 -45.76 -1.41
CA LEU A 16 31.09 -44.33 -1.63
C LEU A 16 30.56 -43.89 -3.00
N VAL A 17 30.80 -44.65 -4.07
CA VAL A 17 30.24 -44.37 -5.40
C VAL A 17 28.72 -44.48 -5.40
N GLN A 18 28.14 -45.46 -4.69
CA GLN A 18 26.69 -45.59 -4.56
C GLN A 18 26.09 -44.39 -3.82
N ASN A 19 26.72 -43.95 -2.73
CA ASN A 19 26.28 -42.77 -1.98
C ASN A 19 26.39 -41.48 -2.84
N LEU A 20 27.48 -41.31 -3.58
CA LEU A 20 27.63 -40.17 -4.51
C LEU A 20 26.60 -40.18 -5.65
N LYS A 21 26.26 -41.37 -6.19
CA LYS A 21 25.19 -41.52 -7.18
C LYS A 21 23.83 -41.14 -6.59
N GLU A 22 23.56 -41.55 -5.35
CA GLU A 22 22.33 -41.20 -4.64
C GLU A 22 22.24 -39.69 -4.40
N GLN A 23 23.32 -39.08 -3.91
CA GLN A 23 23.40 -37.63 -3.72
C GLN A 23 23.21 -36.86 -5.03
N ARG A 24 23.80 -37.33 -6.14
CA ARG A 24 23.59 -36.75 -7.46
C ARG A 24 22.13 -36.88 -7.91
N ARG A 25 21.51 -38.05 -7.69
CA ARG A 25 20.09 -38.29 -8.03
C ARG A 25 19.16 -37.36 -7.26
N LEU A 26 19.36 -37.24 -5.95
CA LEU A 26 18.57 -36.34 -5.10
C LEU A 26 18.75 -34.89 -5.52
N ARG A 27 19.98 -34.44 -5.81
CA ARG A 27 20.25 -33.08 -6.30
C ARG A 27 19.53 -32.80 -7.62
N LEU A 28 19.64 -33.69 -8.61
CA LEU A 28 18.97 -33.52 -9.91
C LEU A 28 17.44 -33.52 -9.78
N ALA A 29 16.88 -34.33 -8.87
CA ALA A 29 15.45 -34.34 -8.59
C ALA A 29 14.99 -33.03 -7.93
N GLN A 30 15.78 -32.48 -7.01
CA GLN A 30 15.53 -31.17 -6.40
C GLN A 30 15.60 -30.05 -7.44
N GLU A 31 16.65 -30.01 -8.27
CA GLU A 31 16.80 -29.03 -9.35
C GLU A 31 15.61 -29.08 -10.33
N ALA A 32 15.17 -30.27 -10.74
CA ALA A 32 14.02 -30.43 -11.63
C ALA A 32 12.70 -29.99 -10.97
N GLN A 33 12.52 -30.26 -9.67
CA GLN A 33 11.34 -29.83 -8.92
C GLN A 33 11.31 -28.30 -8.74
N GLU A 34 12.46 -27.69 -8.46
CA GLU A 34 12.61 -26.23 -8.39
C GLU A 34 12.31 -25.57 -9.74
N GLU A 35 12.80 -26.13 -10.86
CA GLU A 35 12.47 -25.64 -12.20
C GLU A 35 10.97 -25.71 -12.52
N LEU A 36 10.31 -26.80 -12.16
CA LEU A 36 8.85 -26.95 -12.32
C LEU A 36 8.10 -25.91 -11.48
N GLN A 37 8.52 -25.72 -10.22
CA GLN A 37 7.90 -24.73 -9.35
C GLN A 37 8.10 -23.31 -9.90
N LYS A 38 9.27 -22.97 -10.43
CA LYS A 38 9.53 -21.67 -11.09
C LYS A 38 8.62 -21.46 -12.30
N LYS A 39 8.43 -22.48 -13.15
CA LYS A 39 7.51 -22.40 -14.30
C LYS A 39 6.08 -22.15 -13.83
N TRP A 40 5.62 -22.90 -12.84
CA TRP A 40 4.28 -22.74 -12.28
C TRP A 40 4.08 -21.35 -11.65
N GLU A 41 5.06 -20.84 -10.89
CA GLU A 41 5.00 -19.50 -10.31
C GLU A 41 4.98 -18.40 -11.38
N LYS A 42 5.69 -18.57 -12.50
CA LYS A 42 5.64 -17.63 -13.63
C LYS A 42 4.28 -17.65 -14.32
N GLU A 43 3.73 -18.82 -14.58
CA GLU A 43 2.40 -18.99 -15.18
C GLU A 43 1.29 -18.42 -14.29
N GLU A 44 1.35 -18.68 -12.99
CA GLU A 44 0.39 -18.17 -12.01
C GLU A 44 0.47 -16.64 -11.89
N LYS A 45 1.67 -16.05 -11.97
CA LYS A 45 1.82 -14.58 -12.03
C LYS A 45 1.20 -14.01 -13.30
N LEU A 46 1.49 -14.59 -14.47
CA LEU A 46 0.92 -14.16 -15.74
C LEU A 46 -0.62 -14.22 -15.70
N ARG A 47 -1.16 -15.30 -15.12
CA ARG A 47 -2.60 -15.47 -14.91
C ARG A 47 -3.18 -14.36 -14.04
N ARG A 48 -2.56 -14.04 -12.91
CA ARG A 48 -3.02 -12.97 -12.01
C ARG A 48 -2.95 -11.59 -12.67
N GLU A 49 -1.94 -11.32 -13.49
CA GLU A 49 -1.88 -10.08 -14.25
C GLU A 49 -2.98 -9.98 -15.28
N TYR A 50 -3.25 -11.09 -15.98
CA TYR A 50 -4.36 -11.17 -16.92
C TYR A 50 -5.71 -10.95 -16.22
N GLU A 51 -5.93 -11.59 -15.06
CA GLU A 51 -7.14 -11.38 -14.24
C GLU A 51 -7.31 -9.93 -13.78
N LYS A 52 -6.21 -9.26 -13.37
CA LYS A 52 -6.23 -7.84 -13.00
C LYS A 52 -6.61 -6.94 -14.17
N LYS A 53 -6.17 -7.26 -15.39
CA LYS A 53 -6.55 -6.53 -16.60
C LYS A 53 -8.03 -6.75 -16.97
N LEU A 54 -8.55 -7.97 -16.78
CA LEU A 54 -9.95 -8.28 -17.04
C LEU A 54 -10.91 -7.66 -16.03
N ASN A 55 -10.52 -7.55 -14.76
CA ASN A 55 -11.37 -7.03 -13.70
C ASN A 55 -10.61 -6.07 -12.78
N PRO A 56 -10.28 -4.86 -13.27
CA PRO A 56 -9.51 -3.87 -12.52
C PRO A 56 -10.32 -3.34 -11.33
N LYS A 57 -9.75 -3.42 -10.13
CA LYS A 57 -10.43 -3.00 -8.89
C LYS A 57 -9.65 -1.99 -8.08
N THR A 58 -8.34 -2.11 -8.10
CA THR A 58 -7.42 -1.26 -7.36
C THR A 58 -6.87 -0.17 -8.26
N ARG A 59 -6.28 0.88 -7.67
CA ARG A 59 -5.70 1.99 -8.47
C ARG A 59 -4.59 1.49 -9.38
N GLU A 60 -3.89 0.47 -8.94
CA GLU A 60 -2.73 -0.12 -9.60
C GLU A 60 -3.13 -1.00 -10.78
N ASP A 61 -4.30 -1.63 -10.70
CA ASP A 61 -4.86 -2.34 -11.86
C ASP A 61 -5.16 -1.35 -12.99
N PHE A 62 -5.72 -0.17 -12.66
CA PHE A 62 -5.98 0.89 -13.64
C PHE A 62 -4.69 1.52 -14.19
N GLU A 63 -3.67 1.70 -13.35
CA GLU A 63 -2.35 2.16 -13.78
C GLU A 63 -1.72 1.22 -14.82
N LEU A 64 -1.83 -0.10 -14.61
CA LEU A 64 -1.37 -1.10 -15.57
C LEU A 64 -2.11 -0.99 -16.91
N LEU A 65 -3.43 -0.79 -16.90
CA LEU A 65 -4.22 -0.61 -18.11
C LEU A 65 -3.83 0.64 -18.90
N TYR A 66 -3.62 1.78 -18.22
CA TYR A 66 -3.15 3.00 -18.88
C TYR A 66 -1.75 2.84 -19.47
N HIS A 67 -0.87 2.09 -18.79
CA HIS A 67 0.47 1.82 -19.29
C HIS A 67 0.46 0.91 -20.52
N ASP A 68 -0.32 -0.18 -20.50
CA ASP A 68 -0.48 -1.05 -21.67
C ASP A 68 -1.05 -0.28 -22.87
N LEU A 69 -2.03 0.60 -22.63
CA LEU A 69 -2.56 1.50 -23.66
C LEU A 69 -1.44 2.39 -24.24
N GLN A 70 -0.56 2.92 -23.40
CA GLN A 70 0.55 3.76 -23.84
C GLN A 70 1.58 3.00 -24.68
N LEU A 71 1.89 1.76 -24.30
CA LEU A 71 2.79 0.89 -25.07
C LEU A 71 2.20 0.58 -26.44
N TRP A 72 0.92 0.19 -26.48
CA TRP A 72 0.21 -0.04 -27.74
C TRP A 72 0.19 1.21 -28.63
N MET A 73 -0.09 2.39 -28.05
CA MET A 73 -0.06 3.66 -28.78
C MET A 73 1.33 3.95 -29.38
N GLN A 74 2.41 3.67 -28.65
CA GLN A 74 3.78 3.86 -29.14
C GLN A 74 4.09 2.91 -30.29
N GLU A 75 3.81 1.61 -30.12
CA GLU A 75 4.03 0.59 -31.14
C GLU A 75 3.25 0.89 -32.42
N GLU A 76 1.98 1.26 -32.28
CA GLU A 76 1.10 1.53 -33.41
C GLU A 76 1.48 2.84 -34.13
N THR A 77 1.82 3.88 -33.37
CA THR A 77 2.35 5.12 -33.92
C THR A 77 3.65 4.86 -34.70
N GLU A 78 4.56 4.05 -34.17
CA GLU A 78 5.78 3.67 -34.88
C GLU A 78 5.48 2.89 -36.16
N ARG A 79 4.56 1.92 -36.10
CA ARG A 79 4.12 1.14 -37.27
C ARG A 79 3.57 2.04 -38.36
N ILE A 80 2.66 2.94 -38.03
CA ILE A 80 2.08 3.92 -38.96
C ILE A 80 3.16 4.83 -39.54
N ASN A 81 4.07 5.34 -38.71
CA ASN A 81 5.14 6.23 -39.14
C ASN A 81 6.13 5.55 -40.10
N ARG A 82 6.37 4.24 -39.94
CA ARG A 82 7.22 3.44 -40.84
C ARG A 82 6.52 3.08 -42.16
N THR A 83 5.19 2.90 -42.13
CA THR A 83 4.43 2.32 -43.26
C THR A 83 3.78 3.37 -44.16
N LEU A 84 3.34 4.49 -43.57
CA LEU A 84 2.52 5.50 -44.25
C LEU A 84 3.21 6.86 -44.24
N THR A 85 2.95 7.66 -45.28
CA THR A 85 3.45 9.04 -45.40
C THR A 85 2.33 9.99 -45.84
N GLY A 86 2.55 11.29 -45.66
CA GLY A 86 1.64 12.35 -46.12
C GLY A 86 0.23 12.28 -45.52
N ALA A 87 -0.80 12.45 -46.35
CA ALA A 87 -2.20 12.50 -45.93
C ALA A 87 -2.69 11.16 -45.35
N LYS A 88 -2.25 10.02 -45.91
CA LYS A 88 -2.64 8.69 -45.42
C LYS A 88 -2.14 8.44 -44.00
N ARG A 89 -0.91 8.88 -43.69
CA ARG A 89 -0.37 8.83 -42.32
C ARG A 89 -1.21 9.66 -41.35
N LYS A 90 -1.57 10.88 -41.74
CA LYS A 90 -2.39 11.76 -40.88
C LYS A 90 -3.76 11.16 -40.60
N ALA A 91 -4.42 10.57 -41.61
CA ALA A 91 -5.70 9.89 -41.43
C ALA A 91 -5.58 8.67 -40.50
N ALA A 92 -4.53 7.85 -40.66
CA ALA A 92 -4.29 6.70 -39.79
C ALA A 92 -3.99 7.12 -38.34
N LEU A 93 -3.19 8.17 -38.12
CA LEU A 93 -2.93 8.69 -36.77
C LEU A 93 -4.18 9.29 -36.12
N TYR A 94 -5.08 9.88 -36.92
CA TYR A 94 -6.36 10.37 -36.42
C TYR A 94 -7.28 9.22 -35.99
N ALA A 95 -7.40 8.17 -36.81
CA ALA A 95 -8.16 6.96 -36.44
C ALA A 95 -7.58 6.29 -35.17
N LEU A 96 -6.25 6.23 -35.06
CA LEU A 96 -5.59 5.72 -33.84
C LEU A 96 -5.94 6.56 -32.60
N LEU A 97 -5.99 7.89 -32.75
CA LEU A 97 -6.41 8.78 -31.67
C LEU A 97 -7.87 8.55 -31.28
N GLU A 98 -8.78 8.33 -32.23
CA GLU A 98 -10.17 7.99 -31.94
C GLU A 98 -10.26 6.70 -31.12
N GLU A 99 -9.56 5.63 -31.52
CA GLU A 99 -9.47 4.38 -30.76
C GLU A 99 -8.91 4.61 -29.34
N GLU A 100 -7.88 5.44 -29.18
CA GLU A 100 -7.34 5.81 -27.88
C GLU A 100 -8.40 6.45 -26.99
N THR A 101 -9.19 7.39 -27.53
CA THR A 101 -10.23 8.07 -26.75
C THR A 101 -11.33 7.12 -26.29
N GLU A 102 -11.73 6.16 -27.13
CA GLU A 102 -12.71 5.13 -26.77
C GLU A 102 -12.19 4.22 -25.66
N LEU A 103 -10.93 3.79 -25.75
CA LEU A 103 -10.29 2.96 -24.71
C LEU A 103 -10.17 3.72 -23.39
N ILE A 104 -9.78 4.99 -23.41
CA ILE A 104 -9.72 5.83 -22.19
C ILE A 104 -11.12 5.97 -21.57
N ALA A 105 -12.15 6.19 -22.38
CA ALA A 105 -13.53 6.27 -21.90
C ALA A 105 -13.98 4.95 -21.26
N CYS A 106 -13.66 3.82 -21.88
CA CYS A 106 -13.93 2.49 -21.35
C CYS A 106 -13.24 2.25 -20.00
N ILE A 107 -11.93 2.56 -19.90
CA ILE A 107 -11.18 2.49 -18.64
C ILE A 107 -11.83 3.38 -17.57
N GLY A 108 -12.26 4.59 -17.95
CA GLY A 108 -12.99 5.50 -17.07
C GLY A 108 -14.29 4.91 -16.52
N MET A 109 -15.09 4.25 -17.37
CA MET A 109 -16.32 3.55 -16.94
C MET A 109 -16.02 2.40 -15.97
N HIS A 110 -14.99 1.59 -16.24
CA HIS A 110 -14.54 0.55 -15.32
C HIS A 110 -14.09 1.13 -13.97
N LYS A 111 -13.37 2.26 -13.97
CA LYS A 111 -12.96 2.97 -12.76
C LYS A 111 -14.16 3.44 -11.94
N LEU A 112 -15.21 3.94 -12.60
CA LEU A 112 -16.47 4.30 -11.93
C LEU A 112 -17.18 3.08 -11.34
N SER A 113 -17.30 1.99 -12.10
CA SER A 113 -17.93 0.76 -11.61
C SER A 113 -17.17 0.15 -10.43
N ALA A 114 -15.85 0.03 -10.53
CA ALA A 114 -14.98 -0.43 -9.45
C ALA A 114 -15.09 0.47 -8.21
N ASN A 115 -15.15 1.79 -8.40
CA ASN A 115 -15.38 2.73 -7.30
C ASN A 115 -16.74 2.53 -6.65
N LEU A 116 -17.82 2.29 -7.40
CA LEU A 116 -19.15 1.99 -6.85
C LEU A 116 -19.15 0.67 -6.08
N GLU A 117 -18.53 -0.39 -6.59
CA GLU A 117 -18.37 -1.65 -5.88
C GLU A 117 -17.51 -1.50 -4.62
N ASN A 118 -16.41 -0.77 -4.72
CA ASN A 118 -15.53 -0.46 -3.59
C ASN A 118 -16.25 0.43 -2.57
N GLN A 119 -17.14 1.33 -3.00
CA GLN A 119 -18.01 2.11 -2.12
C GLN A 119 -19.05 1.21 -1.44
N LYS A 120 -19.65 0.25 -2.15
CA LYS A 120 -20.52 -0.78 -1.53
C LYS A 120 -19.75 -1.62 -0.51
N LYS A 121 -18.47 -1.95 -0.78
CA LYS A 121 -17.57 -2.53 0.23
C LYS A 121 -17.18 -1.53 1.32
N ALA A 122 -17.16 -0.23 1.04
CA ALA A 122 -17.02 0.81 2.06
C ALA A 122 -18.32 1.03 2.87
N ILE A 123 -19.46 0.51 2.42
CA ILE A 123 -20.62 0.28 3.29
C ILE A 123 -20.32 -0.88 4.26
N LEU A 124 -19.35 -1.77 3.98
CA LEU A 124 -18.73 -2.59 5.04
C LEU A 124 -17.76 -1.78 5.91
N HIS A 125 -17.29 -0.59 5.48
CA HIS A 125 -16.68 0.40 6.37
C HIS A 125 -17.71 1.04 7.32
N PHE A 126 -19.02 1.03 7.02
CA PHE A 126 -20.05 1.21 8.06
C PHE A 126 -19.94 0.10 9.12
N LEU A 127 -19.55 -1.13 8.75
CA LEU A 127 -19.17 -2.16 9.72
C LEU A 127 -17.82 -1.85 10.40
N GLU A 128 -16.90 -1.12 9.78
CA GLU A 128 -15.69 -0.61 10.47
C GLU A 128 -16.00 0.53 11.44
N PHE A 129 -16.94 1.40 11.13
CA PHE A 129 -17.49 2.37 12.07
C PHE A 129 -18.25 1.65 13.17
N TYR A 130 -19.03 0.62 12.84
CA TYR A 130 -19.60 -0.30 13.82
C TYR A 130 -18.52 -0.98 14.67
N LYS A 131 -17.38 -1.38 14.10
CA LYS A 131 -16.22 -1.89 14.84
C LYS A 131 -15.59 -0.80 15.72
N LEU A 132 -15.51 0.45 15.27
CA LEU A 132 -15.08 1.59 16.07
C LEU A 132 -16.02 1.77 17.27
N PHE A 133 -17.34 1.73 17.04
CA PHE A 133 -18.33 1.81 18.11
C PHE A 133 -18.23 0.61 19.07
N LEU A 134 -18.02 -0.61 18.56
CA LEU A 134 -17.75 -1.79 19.38
C LEU A 134 -16.47 -1.61 20.21
N LYS A 135 -15.41 -1.02 19.65
CA LYS A 135 -14.18 -0.68 20.40
C LYS A 135 -14.44 0.37 21.48
N CYS A 136 -15.30 1.35 21.21
CA CYS A 136 -15.69 2.34 22.22
C CYS A 136 -16.49 1.70 23.35
N ALA A 137 -17.32 0.70 23.02
CA ALA A 137 -18.15 -0.05 23.94
C ALA A 137 -17.40 -1.20 24.66
N GLN A 138 -16.13 -1.46 24.33
CA GLN A 138 -15.37 -2.56 24.93
C GLN A 138 -14.80 -2.17 26.31
N PRO A 139 -14.86 -3.08 27.29
CA PRO A 139 -14.17 -2.88 28.57
C PRO A 139 -12.66 -2.87 28.36
N ARG A 140 -11.93 -2.17 29.22
CA ARG A 140 -10.46 -2.24 29.21
C ARG A 140 -10.05 -3.62 29.71
N ARG A 141 -9.12 -4.26 29.00
CA ARG A 141 -8.61 -5.59 29.33
C ARG A 141 -7.11 -5.51 29.59
N TRP A 142 -6.67 -6.05 30.71
CA TRP A 142 -5.25 -6.22 31.00
C TRP A 142 -5.00 -7.56 31.67
N LYS A 143 -3.78 -8.08 31.49
CA LYS A 143 -3.33 -9.30 32.15
C LYS A 143 -2.73 -8.89 33.49
N ALA A 144 -3.34 -9.35 34.58
CA ALA A 144 -2.82 -9.14 35.91
C ALA A 144 -1.55 -9.98 36.15
N PHE A 145 -0.83 -9.70 37.24
CA PHE A 145 0.42 -10.38 37.59
C PHE A 145 0.25 -11.90 37.79
N ASP A 146 -0.97 -12.35 38.14
CA ASP A 146 -1.36 -13.75 38.27
C ASP A 146 -1.66 -14.45 36.93
N GLY A 147 -1.51 -13.73 35.81
CA GLY A 147 -1.75 -14.22 34.46
C GLY A 147 -3.22 -14.26 34.05
N LYS A 148 -4.16 -13.86 34.91
CA LYS A 148 -5.59 -13.76 34.56
C LYS A 148 -5.88 -12.46 33.82
N ILE A 149 -6.82 -12.52 32.89
CA ILE A 149 -7.30 -11.32 32.17
C ILE A 149 -8.41 -10.71 33.01
N THR A 150 -8.22 -9.46 33.44
CA THR A 150 -9.25 -8.67 34.12
C THR A 150 -9.88 -7.72 33.12
N GLU A 151 -11.22 -7.67 33.11
CA GLU A 151 -12.00 -6.71 32.30
C GLU A 151 -12.64 -5.67 33.22
N MET A 152 -12.54 -4.40 32.86
CA MET A 152 -13.15 -3.30 33.61
C MET A 152 -13.84 -2.34 32.66
N ASP A 153 -15.12 -2.08 32.95
CA ASP A 153 -15.85 -0.98 32.32
C ASP A 153 -15.47 0.35 32.98
N THR A 154 -15.16 1.33 32.14
CA THR A 154 -14.98 2.73 32.53
C THR A 154 -16.25 3.50 32.25
N GLN A 155 -16.43 4.67 32.86
CA GLN A 155 -17.55 5.57 32.53
C GLN A 155 -17.59 5.88 31.02
N ASN A 156 -16.43 5.97 30.37
CA ASN A 156 -16.31 6.19 28.93
C ASN A 156 -16.76 4.97 28.11
N SER A 157 -16.44 3.73 28.54
CA SER A 157 -16.88 2.52 27.83
C SER A 157 -18.37 2.24 28.03
N LEU A 158 -18.93 2.57 29.21
CA LEU A 158 -20.37 2.52 29.45
C LEU A 158 -21.12 3.52 28.57
N ARG A 159 -20.64 4.77 28.49
CA ARG A 159 -21.21 5.76 27.57
C ARG A 159 -21.11 5.31 26.11
N GLY A 160 -20.01 4.68 25.72
CA GLY A 160 -19.85 4.07 24.40
C GLY A 160 -20.88 2.96 24.12
N LYS A 161 -21.22 2.13 25.12
CA LYS A 161 -22.26 1.09 25.01
C LYS A 161 -23.65 1.71 24.82
N GLU A 162 -24.02 2.69 25.64
CA GLU A 162 -25.31 3.39 25.55
C GLU A 162 -25.53 4.00 24.15
N LEU A 163 -24.55 4.74 23.65
CA LEU A 163 -24.62 5.38 22.33
C LEU A 163 -24.70 4.36 21.19
N LEU A 164 -24.02 3.21 21.33
CA LEU A 164 -24.09 2.12 20.36
C LEU A 164 -25.47 1.45 20.34
N GLU A 165 -26.09 1.25 21.50
CA GLU A 165 -27.44 0.69 21.59
C GLU A 165 -28.47 1.61 20.95
N ILE A 166 -28.41 2.91 21.23
CA ILE A 166 -29.28 3.91 20.59
C ILE A 166 -29.08 3.88 19.07
N TYR A 167 -27.83 3.84 18.59
CA TYR A 167 -27.52 3.79 17.16
C TYR A 167 -28.07 2.53 16.48
N ARG A 168 -28.02 1.37 17.16
CA ARG A 168 -28.63 0.13 16.67
C ARG A 168 -30.14 0.28 16.55
N SER A 169 -30.80 0.79 17.60
CA SER A 169 -32.24 0.95 17.65
C SER A 169 -32.77 1.90 16.58
N ILE A 170 -32.06 2.98 16.26
CA ILE A 170 -32.47 3.92 15.19
C ILE A 170 -32.31 3.29 13.79
N ASN A 171 -31.39 2.34 13.62
CA ASN A 171 -31.16 1.68 12.32
C ASN A 171 -32.03 0.44 12.10
N LEU A 172 -32.80 -0.01 13.09
CA LEU A 172 -33.76 -1.09 12.91
C LEU A 172 -34.81 -0.69 11.87
N LYS A 173 -35.03 -1.59 10.91
CA LYS A 173 -36.08 -1.46 9.90
C LYS A 173 -37.34 -2.17 10.40
N ASP A 174 -38.49 -1.74 9.90
CA ASP A 174 -39.78 -2.42 10.08
C ASP A 174 -40.21 -2.56 11.55
N ILE A 175 -39.97 -1.53 12.36
CA ILE A 175 -40.43 -1.46 13.76
C ILE A 175 -41.78 -0.73 13.86
N PRO A 176 -42.67 -1.12 14.81
CA PRO A 176 -43.92 -0.44 15.06
C PRO A 176 -43.75 1.07 15.30
N LYS A 177 -44.76 1.87 14.91
CA LYS A 177 -44.71 3.34 15.04
C LYS A 177 -44.41 3.79 16.48
N ASP A 178 -45.03 3.15 17.47
CA ASP A 178 -44.86 3.51 18.89
C ASP A 178 -43.45 3.21 19.39
N GLU A 179 -42.88 2.07 19.00
CA GLU A 179 -41.50 1.71 19.31
C GLU A 179 -40.51 2.69 18.65
N ARG A 180 -40.77 3.08 17.39
CA ARG A 180 -39.94 4.07 16.69
C ARG A 180 -39.98 5.42 17.40
N ILE A 181 -41.14 5.89 17.83
CA ILE A 181 -41.28 7.14 18.58
C ILE A 181 -40.50 7.04 19.90
N SER A 182 -40.60 5.94 20.62
CA SER A 182 -39.83 5.70 21.85
C SER A 182 -38.32 5.80 21.61
N VAL A 183 -37.80 5.14 20.58
CA VAL A 183 -36.38 5.20 20.19
C VAL A 183 -35.96 6.63 19.84
N LEU A 184 -36.77 7.36 19.09
CA LEU A 184 -36.51 8.75 18.71
C LEU A 184 -36.50 9.69 19.93
N LEU A 185 -37.38 9.46 20.91
CA LEU A 185 -37.38 10.21 22.16
C LEU A 185 -36.12 9.92 22.98
N THR A 186 -35.71 8.65 23.11
CA THR A 186 -34.46 8.27 23.78
C THR A 186 -33.25 8.96 23.13
N LEU A 187 -33.19 8.98 21.81
CA LEU A 187 -32.18 9.74 21.07
C LEU A 187 -32.24 11.24 21.40
N LYS A 188 -33.44 11.84 21.35
CA LYS A 188 -33.68 13.26 21.64
C LYS A 188 -33.19 13.65 23.03
N TRP A 189 -33.45 12.83 24.05
CA TRP A 189 -32.98 13.07 25.41
C TRP A 189 -31.45 12.98 25.50
N THR A 190 -30.85 11.96 24.88
CA THR A 190 -29.40 11.73 24.90
C THR A 190 -28.61 12.88 24.25
N VAL A 191 -29.09 13.41 23.12
CA VAL A 191 -28.39 14.52 22.42
C VAL A 191 -28.63 15.88 23.09
N LYS A 192 -29.69 16.03 23.88
CA LYS A 192 -29.98 17.26 24.63
C LYS A 192 -29.04 17.51 25.80
N GLU A 193 -28.25 16.52 26.20
CA GLU A 193 -27.19 16.70 27.21
C GLU A 193 -26.15 17.75 26.79
N HIS A 194 -26.02 18.02 25.49
CA HIS A 194 -25.11 19.03 24.95
C HIS A 194 -25.86 19.99 24.02
N GLU A 195 -25.80 21.28 24.28
CA GLU A 195 -26.41 22.29 23.42
C GLU A 195 -25.42 22.80 22.38
N CYS A 196 -25.56 22.33 21.14
CA CYS A 196 -24.79 22.82 20.01
C CYS A 196 -25.59 22.74 18.70
N LYS A 197 -25.07 23.34 17.62
CA LYS A 197 -25.75 23.36 16.32
C LYS A 197 -26.08 21.96 15.80
N LEU A 198 -25.19 20.98 16.03
CA LEU A 198 -25.40 19.60 15.62
C LEU A 198 -26.57 18.95 16.38
N THR A 199 -26.65 19.12 17.70
CA THR A 199 -27.73 18.52 18.50
C THR A 199 -29.06 19.19 18.21
N GLN A 200 -29.08 20.51 17.99
CA GLN A 200 -30.28 21.24 17.54
C GLN A 200 -30.81 20.73 16.20
N GLU A 201 -29.93 20.46 15.23
CA GLU A 201 -30.32 19.90 13.94
C GLU A 201 -30.88 18.48 14.09
N ILE A 202 -30.24 17.63 14.89
CA ILE A 202 -30.73 16.28 15.19
C ILE A 202 -32.13 16.35 15.81
N VAL A 203 -32.33 17.20 16.83
CA VAL A 203 -33.62 17.36 17.51
C VAL A 203 -34.70 17.83 16.55
N ALA A 204 -34.40 18.82 15.69
CA ALA A 204 -35.37 19.32 14.70
C ALA A 204 -35.78 18.24 13.68
N LEU A 205 -34.84 17.38 13.25
CA LEU A 205 -35.16 16.26 12.36
C LEU A 205 -35.96 15.16 13.05
N ILE A 206 -35.68 14.88 14.33
CA ILE A 206 -36.48 13.95 15.14
C ILE A 206 -37.92 14.45 15.25
N ASP A 207 -38.11 15.71 15.62
CA ASP A 207 -39.44 16.31 15.76
C ASP A 207 -40.20 16.30 14.43
N ARG A 208 -39.48 16.50 13.32
CA ARG A 208 -40.03 16.34 11.97
C ARG A 208 -40.40 14.90 11.62
N GLU A 209 -39.60 13.89 12.02
CA GLU A 209 -39.95 12.48 11.79
C GLU A 209 -41.21 12.12 12.57
N ILE A 210 -41.30 12.52 13.85
CA ILE A 210 -42.46 12.27 14.71
C ILE A 210 -43.73 12.94 14.14
N ASP A 211 -43.65 14.22 13.73
CA ASP A 211 -44.78 14.93 13.12
C ASP A 211 -45.25 14.23 11.83
N LEU A 212 -44.34 13.88 10.93
CA LEU A 212 -44.70 13.19 9.68
C LEU A 212 -45.29 11.78 9.93
N MET A 213 -44.80 11.06 10.94
CA MET A 213 -45.36 9.78 11.35
C MET A 213 -46.77 9.91 11.93
N SER A 214 -47.02 10.95 12.73
CA SER A 214 -48.35 11.25 13.29
C SER A 214 -49.38 11.57 12.21
N ARG A 215 -48.93 12.08 11.06
CA ARG A 215 -49.73 12.35 9.85
C ARG A 215 -49.82 11.15 8.90
N GLU A 216 -49.37 9.98 9.33
CA GLU A 216 -49.43 8.72 8.57
C GLU A 216 -48.72 8.74 7.21
N VAL A 217 -47.64 9.53 7.08
CA VAL A 217 -46.81 9.53 5.88
C VAL A 217 -46.20 8.14 5.65
N LYS A 218 -46.22 7.66 4.41
CA LYS A 218 -45.65 6.36 4.01
C LYS A 218 -44.16 6.27 4.37
N GLU A 219 -43.74 5.14 4.91
CA GLU A 219 -42.36 4.92 5.38
C GLU A 219 -41.29 5.14 4.30
N CYS A 220 -41.57 4.77 3.05
CA CYS A 220 -40.65 4.98 1.93
C CYS A 220 -40.28 6.45 1.72
N ASN A 221 -41.18 7.38 2.07
CA ASN A 221 -40.93 8.81 1.96
C ASN A 221 -40.10 9.35 3.14
N LEU A 222 -39.95 8.59 4.22
CA LEU A 222 -39.15 8.94 5.40
C LEU A 222 -37.71 8.44 5.31
N GLU A 223 -37.35 7.60 4.33
CA GLU A 223 -36.02 7.02 4.22
C GLU A 223 -34.90 8.05 4.21
N GLY A 224 -35.06 9.14 3.45
CA GLY A 224 -34.08 10.22 3.38
C GLY A 224 -33.89 10.92 4.74
N LEU A 225 -34.99 11.16 5.45
CA LEU A 225 -34.99 11.77 6.77
C LEU A 225 -34.32 10.85 7.81
N ARG A 226 -34.70 9.57 7.83
CA ARG A 226 -34.10 8.54 8.70
C ARG A 226 -32.59 8.41 8.46
N LYS A 227 -32.16 8.35 7.18
CA LYS A 227 -30.73 8.34 6.81
C LYS A 227 -29.99 9.58 7.32
N ARG A 228 -30.60 10.77 7.23
CA ARG A 228 -30.01 12.01 7.72
C ARG A 228 -29.87 12.01 9.25
N ILE A 229 -30.90 11.58 9.98
CA ILE A 229 -30.85 11.44 11.45
C ILE A 229 -29.73 10.47 11.86
N CYS A 230 -29.66 9.28 11.24
CA CYS A 230 -28.59 8.32 11.52
C CYS A 230 -27.19 8.89 11.25
N THR A 231 -27.05 9.65 10.15
CA THR A 231 -25.76 10.25 9.75
C THR A 231 -25.32 11.34 10.73
N LEU A 232 -26.23 12.22 11.15
CA LEU A 232 -25.90 13.27 12.12
C LEU A 232 -25.66 12.70 13.52
N PHE A 233 -26.42 11.68 13.94
CA PHE A 233 -26.14 11.01 15.21
C PHE A 233 -24.78 10.30 15.17
N LEU A 234 -24.39 9.74 14.03
CA LEU A 234 -23.05 9.18 13.84
C LEU A 234 -21.95 10.26 13.94
N GLN A 235 -22.21 11.49 13.48
CA GLN A 235 -21.30 12.62 13.71
C GLN A 235 -21.23 13.00 15.20
N TYR A 236 -22.36 12.98 15.91
CA TYR A 236 -22.42 13.22 17.35
C TYR A 236 -21.54 12.21 18.10
N ILE A 237 -21.71 10.91 17.85
CA ILE A 237 -20.90 9.88 18.55
C ILE A 237 -19.41 9.98 18.18
N LYS A 238 -19.06 10.49 16.99
CA LYS A 238 -17.66 10.71 16.59
C LYS A 238 -16.99 11.90 17.26
N THR A 239 -17.73 12.73 17.99
CA THR A 239 -17.19 13.93 18.63
C THR A 239 -16.68 13.55 20.02
N PRO A 240 -15.38 13.71 20.33
CA PRO A 240 -14.81 13.34 21.62
C PRO A 240 -15.46 14.00 22.83
N GLU A 241 -16.01 15.20 22.66
CA GLU A 241 -16.78 15.91 23.69
C GLU A 241 -18.01 15.11 24.16
N PHE A 242 -18.64 14.36 23.25
CA PHE A 242 -19.87 13.58 23.53
C PHE A 242 -19.57 12.09 23.76
N ASN A 243 -18.45 11.59 23.22
CA ASN A 243 -17.96 10.24 23.42
C ASN A 243 -16.43 10.23 23.64
N PRO A 244 -15.99 10.36 24.91
CA PRO A 244 -14.57 10.51 25.24
C PRO A 244 -13.69 9.33 24.78
N GLN A 245 -14.26 8.12 24.70
CA GLN A 245 -13.52 6.92 24.29
C GLN A 245 -13.05 6.98 22.82
N VAL A 246 -13.70 7.81 22.00
CA VAL A 246 -13.37 7.98 20.58
C VAL A 246 -12.10 8.79 20.38
N ALA A 247 -11.70 9.64 21.35
CA ALA A 247 -10.51 10.48 21.26
C ALA A 247 -9.23 9.68 20.94
N GLY A 248 -9.04 8.53 21.60
CA GLY A 248 -7.89 7.65 21.38
C GLY A 248 -7.95 6.81 20.10
N LEU A 249 -9.06 6.87 19.36
CA LEU A 249 -9.30 6.08 18.15
C LEU A 249 -9.36 6.95 16.88
N ILE A 250 -9.54 8.28 17.02
CA ILE A 250 -9.49 9.21 15.90
C ILE A 250 -8.03 9.49 15.53
N LYS A 251 -7.70 9.39 14.24
CA LYS A 251 -6.36 9.69 13.70
C LYS A 251 -6.06 11.19 13.59
N VAL A 252 -7.10 12.04 13.60
CA VAL A 252 -7.01 13.49 13.44
C VAL A 252 -6.92 14.17 14.82
N PRO A 253 -5.88 14.97 15.08
CA PRO A 253 -5.76 15.76 16.31
C PRO A 253 -6.98 16.68 16.53
N GLN A 254 -7.43 16.79 17.78
CA GLN A 254 -8.62 17.59 18.14
C GLN A 254 -8.32 19.08 18.34
N ASP A 255 -7.06 19.44 18.59
CA ASP A 255 -6.63 20.83 18.75
C ASP A 255 -6.37 21.48 17.38
N PRO A 256 -7.12 22.52 16.97
CA PRO A 256 -6.90 23.23 15.71
C PRO A 256 -5.48 23.76 15.54
N LEU A 257 -4.80 24.15 16.63
CA LEU A 257 -3.44 24.70 16.59
C LEU A 257 -2.39 23.65 16.20
N THR A 258 -2.68 22.36 16.43
CA THR A 258 -1.82 21.25 16.00
C THR A 258 -1.97 20.94 14.50
N LEU A 259 -3.09 21.32 13.88
CA LEU A 259 -3.31 21.15 12.44
C LEU A 259 -2.48 22.15 11.61
N TYR A 260 -2.32 23.40 12.08
CA TYR A 260 -1.60 24.44 11.34
C TYR A 260 -0.08 24.21 11.24
N LYS A 261 0.51 23.42 12.15
CA LYS A 261 1.97 23.21 12.16
C LYS A 261 2.46 22.20 11.11
N ASN A 262 1.55 21.37 10.56
CA ASN A 262 1.91 20.24 9.70
C ASN A 262 1.03 20.17 8.45
N VAL A 263 0.87 21.28 7.74
CA VAL A 263 0.17 21.32 6.45
C VAL A 263 1.02 22.05 5.41
N TYR A 264 1.03 21.51 4.20
CA TYR A 264 1.70 22.09 3.05
C TYR A 264 0.70 22.38 1.94
N PHE A 265 1.01 23.39 1.13
CA PHE A 265 0.17 23.83 0.03
C PHE A 265 0.55 23.12 -1.27
N CYS A 266 -0.42 22.47 -1.91
CA CYS A 266 -0.24 21.92 -3.25
C CYS A 266 -0.55 22.98 -4.31
N HIS A 267 0.46 23.33 -5.12
CA HIS A 267 0.33 24.33 -6.19
C HIS A 267 -0.55 23.88 -7.37
N SER A 268 -0.93 22.60 -7.47
CA SER A 268 -1.71 22.09 -8.60
C SER A 268 -3.20 21.94 -8.30
N CYS A 269 -3.58 21.63 -7.06
CA CYS A 269 -4.98 21.51 -6.65
C CYS A 269 -5.42 22.57 -5.63
N GLU A 270 -4.52 23.45 -5.24
CA GLU A 270 -4.75 24.57 -4.31
C GLU A 270 -5.28 24.14 -2.94
N LYS A 271 -4.97 22.90 -2.53
CA LYS A 271 -5.37 22.33 -1.24
C LYS A 271 -4.20 22.33 -0.26
N TYR A 272 -4.52 22.60 1.00
CA TYR A 272 -3.66 22.34 2.15
C TYR A 272 -3.77 20.87 2.54
N LEU A 273 -2.66 20.15 2.54
CA LEU A 273 -2.59 18.72 2.79
C LEU A 273 -1.46 18.41 3.78
N PRO A 274 -1.56 17.31 4.54
CA PRO A 274 -0.49 16.92 5.45
C PRO A 274 0.78 16.47 4.70
N PRO A 275 1.96 16.53 5.33
CA PRO A 275 3.24 16.08 4.76
C PRO A 275 3.20 14.70 4.11
N SER A 276 2.42 13.77 4.66
CA SER A 276 2.26 12.40 4.15
C SER A 276 1.69 12.35 2.73
N GLU A 277 0.93 13.36 2.32
CA GLU A 277 0.31 13.45 1.00
C GLU A 277 1.23 14.03 -0.07
N PHE A 278 2.46 14.39 0.27
CA PHE A 278 3.45 14.86 -0.69
C PHE A 278 4.53 13.80 -0.89
N PRO A 279 4.85 13.42 -2.14
CA PRO A 279 6.11 12.77 -2.41
C PRO A 279 7.20 13.84 -2.23
N ILE A 280 8.19 13.56 -1.39
CA ILE A 280 9.39 14.39 -1.29
C ILE A 280 10.50 13.56 -1.97
N PRO A 281 10.78 13.79 -3.26
CA PRO A 281 11.90 13.14 -3.93
C PRO A 281 13.19 13.49 -3.21
N ALA A 282 14.13 12.56 -3.16
CA ALA A 282 15.40 12.76 -2.47
C ALA A 282 16.23 13.94 -3.04
N SER A 283 15.95 14.35 -4.28
CA SER A 283 16.62 15.44 -4.99
C SER A 283 15.94 16.82 -4.87
N SER A 284 14.68 16.93 -4.42
CA SER A 284 13.90 18.19 -4.51
C SER A 284 13.98 19.05 -3.23
N HIS A 285 14.32 20.33 -3.38
CA HIS A 285 14.35 21.32 -2.28
C HIS A 285 12.96 21.92 -1.95
N THR A 286 11.96 21.66 -2.79
CA THR A 286 10.64 22.29 -2.67
C THR A 286 9.54 21.25 -2.57
N ILE A 287 8.57 21.51 -1.70
CA ILE A 287 7.33 20.74 -1.61
C ILE A 287 6.48 21.14 -2.80
N GLY A 288 6.38 20.23 -3.77
CA GLY A 288 5.74 20.48 -5.05
C GLY A 288 4.27 20.11 -5.05
N ARG A 289 3.93 19.12 -5.89
CA ARG A 289 2.57 18.63 -6.10
C ARG A 289 2.25 17.51 -5.11
N CYS A 290 1.00 17.41 -4.68
CA CYS A 290 0.57 16.28 -3.86
C CYS A 290 0.51 14.97 -4.68
N ARG A 291 0.50 13.82 -3.99
CA ARG A 291 0.46 12.48 -4.60
C ARG A 291 -0.69 12.32 -5.59
N SER A 292 -1.87 12.84 -5.25
CA SER A 292 -3.03 12.77 -6.15
C SER A 292 -2.81 13.56 -7.45
N CYS A 293 -2.24 14.77 -7.38
CA CYS A 293 -1.92 15.54 -8.58
C CYS A 293 -0.80 14.91 -9.39
N TYR A 294 0.19 14.31 -8.74
CA TYR A 294 1.25 13.56 -9.41
C TYR A 294 0.68 12.36 -10.19
N GLN A 295 -0.22 11.61 -9.57
CA GLN A 295 -0.90 10.47 -10.21
C GLN A 295 -1.75 10.91 -11.40
N LEU A 296 -2.53 11.98 -11.25
CA LEU A 296 -3.34 12.52 -12.34
C LEU A 296 -2.47 13.00 -13.52
N ASP A 297 -1.35 13.66 -13.26
CA ASP A 297 -0.42 14.10 -14.30
C ASP A 297 0.24 12.90 -15.01
N ASN A 298 0.56 11.83 -14.27
CA ASN A 298 1.04 10.58 -14.86
C ASN A 298 -0.03 9.95 -15.76
N GLU A 299 -1.24 9.71 -15.26
CA GLU A 299 -2.37 9.16 -16.04
C GLU A 299 -2.64 9.98 -17.31
N ALA A 300 -2.52 11.32 -17.23
CA ALA A 300 -2.81 12.21 -18.35
C ALA A 300 -1.68 12.31 -19.38
N ARG A 301 -0.40 12.26 -18.97
CA ARG A 301 0.74 12.58 -19.85
C ARG A 301 1.63 11.40 -20.18
N LYS A 302 2.09 10.68 -19.15
CA LYS A 302 3.20 9.74 -19.28
C LYS A 302 2.75 8.28 -19.26
N ARG A 303 1.71 7.99 -18.46
CA ARG A 303 1.15 6.65 -18.21
C ARG A 303 2.24 5.63 -17.89
N GLU A 304 3.19 6.04 -17.05
CA GLU A 304 4.23 5.15 -16.52
C GLU A 304 3.61 4.20 -15.49
N ALA A 305 3.98 2.92 -15.54
CA ALA A 305 3.59 1.94 -14.52
C ALA A 305 4.65 1.85 -13.42
N TYR A 306 4.33 2.43 -12.25
CA TYR A 306 5.18 2.37 -11.07
C TYR A 306 5.03 1.08 -10.26
N PHE A 307 4.03 0.25 -10.56
CA PHE A 307 3.74 -0.98 -9.82
C PHE A 307 4.98 -1.87 -9.63
N LYS A 308 5.80 -2.02 -10.69
CA LYS A 308 7.00 -2.86 -10.67
C LYS A 308 8.08 -2.30 -9.73
N TYR A 309 8.34 -1.00 -9.81
CA TYR A 309 9.28 -0.31 -8.91
C TYR A 309 8.82 -0.36 -7.46
N ARG A 310 7.51 -0.27 -7.23
CA ARG A 310 6.93 -0.38 -5.90
C ARG A 310 7.14 -1.77 -5.30
N LEU A 311 6.94 -2.84 -6.08
CA LEU A 311 7.18 -4.20 -5.62
C LEU A 311 8.63 -4.41 -5.19
N ILE A 312 9.58 -3.90 -5.97
CA ILE A 312 11.02 -3.97 -5.63
C ILE A 312 11.30 -3.20 -4.33
N LEU A 313 10.76 -1.99 -4.18
CA LEU A 313 10.93 -1.18 -2.97
C LEU A 313 10.29 -1.83 -1.73
N GLU A 314 9.11 -2.43 -1.86
CA GLU A 314 8.45 -3.15 -0.78
C GLU A 314 9.24 -4.39 -0.35
N ASN A 315 9.77 -5.16 -1.31
CA ASN A 315 10.61 -6.31 -1.02
C ASN A 315 11.91 -5.89 -0.33
N LEU A 316 12.54 -4.82 -0.82
CA LEU A 316 13.74 -4.24 -0.21
C LEU A 316 13.48 -3.77 1.23
N ARG A 317 12.38 -3.06 1.47
CA ARG A 317 12.02 -2.63 2.83
C ARG A 317 11.77 -3.80 3.78
N LYS A 318 11.15 -4.88 3.29
CA LYS A 318 10.95 -6.10 4.09
C LYS A 318 12.27 -6.75 4.44
N SER A 319 13.16 -6.95 3.46
CA SER A 319 14.47 -7.55 3.71
C SER A 319 15.33 -6.71 4.65
N GLU A 320 15.25 -5.38 4.57
CA GLU A 320 16.01 -4.49 5.47
C GLU A 320 15.53 -4.55 6.92
N VAL A 321 14.23 -4.75 7.16
CA VAL A 321 13.69 -4.97 8.52
C VAL A 321 14.25 -6.26 9.14
N ASP A 322 14.48 -7.29 8.33
CA ASP A 322 14.97 -8.58 8.80
C ASP A 322 16.41 -8.52 9.35
N TYR A 323 17.21 -7.52 8.97
CA TYR A 323 18.57 -7.32 9.48
C TYR A 323 18.61 -6.77 10.92
N GLN A 324 17.52 -6.18 11.42
CA GLN A 324 17.41 -5.61 12.77
C GLN A 324 18.53 -4.63 13.16
N ASP A 325 19.13 -3.96 12.17
CA ASP A 325 20.27 -3.04 12.34
C ASP A 325 19.87 -1.57 12.38
N ASP A 326 18.58 -1.29 12.58
CA ASP A 326 18.01 0.05 12.65
C ASP A 326 18.26 0.89 11.36
N SER A 327 18.38 0.23 10.20
CA SER A 327 18.55 0.86 8.90
C SER A 327 17.43 1.86 8.57
N LYS A 328 17.79 3.12 8.29
CA LYS A 328 16.82 4.21 8.09
C LYS A 328 16.77 4.72 6.66
N ILE A 329 17.86 4.55 5.92
CA ILE A 329 18.01 5.10 4.57
C ILE A 329 16.96 4.55 3.60
N VAL A 330 16.66 3.24 3.67
CA VAL A 330 15.66 2.60 2.80
C VAL A 330 14.25 3.20 2.91
N PHE A 331 13.90 3.74 4.09
CA PHE A 331 12.59 4.33 4.34
C PHE A 331 12.50 5.78 3.88
N LEU A 332 13.64 6.44 3.65
CA LEU A 332 13.70 7.78 3.06
C LEU A 332 13.42 7.74 1.55
N VAL A 333 13.84 6.68 0.87
CA VAL A 333 13.69 6.52 -0.58
C VAL A 333 12.21 6.37 -0.96
N GLN A 334 11.74 7.23 -1.88
CA GLN A 334 10.38 7.20 -2.41
C GLN A 334 10.30 6.44 -3.74
N LEU A 335 9.08 6.26 -4.25
CA LEU A 335 8.83 5.53 -5.49
C LEU A 335 9.53 6.13 -6.74
N PRO A 336 9.53 7.46 -6.96
CA PRO A 336 10.27 8.07 -8.07
C PRO A 336 11.78 7.89 -7.94
N ASP A 337 12.30 7.88 -6.71
CA ASP A 337 13.72 7.67 -6.44
C ASP A 337 14.14 6.24 -6.84
N MET A 338 13.29 5.24 -6.56
CA MET A 338 13.53 3.86 -7.00
C MET A 338 13.45 3.68 -8.50
N GLN A 339 12.51 4.35 -9.17
CA GLN A 339 12.46 4.36 -10.63
C GLN A 339 13.78 4.89 -11.20
N TYR A 340 14.24 6.05 -10.73
CA TYR A 340 15.49 6.65 -11.18
C TYR A 340 16.69 5.72 -10.93
N LEU A 341 16.74 5.08 -9.76
CA LEU A 341 17.80 4.13 -9.45
C LEU A 341 17.79 2.96 -10.46
N ILE A 342 16.64 2.38 -10.75
CA ILE A 342 16.53 1.23 -11.67
C ILE A 342 16.81 1.64 -13.11
N GLU A 343 16.16 2.69 -13.61
CA GLU A 343 16.22 3.11 -15.01
C GLU A 343 17.54 3.80 -15.35
N ASN A 344 17.99 4.77 -14.54
CA ASN A 344 19.12 5.64 -14.91
C ASN A 344 20.47 5.16 -14.36
N ILE A 345 20.48 4.44 -13.23
CA ILE A 345 21.73 3.96 -12.62
C ILE A 345 21.99 2.50 -13.01
N TRP A 346 20.94 1.67 -13.00
CA TRP A 346 21.05 0.24 -13.32
C TRP A 346 20.61 -0.14 -14.74
N ASN A 347 20.06 0.77 -15.53
CA ASN A 347 19.59 0.55 -16.91
C ASN A 347 18.55 -0.59 -17.03
N CYS A 348 17.71 -0.77 -16.01
CA CYS A 348 16.71 -1.84 -15.94
C CYS A 348 17.28 -3.25 -16.09
N GLN A 349 18.55 -3.48 -15.74
CA GLN A 349 19.23 -4.75 -15.95
C GLN A 349 19.91 -5.25 -14.67
N SER A 350 19.89 -6.58 -14.48
CA SER A 350 20.73 -7.22 -13.46
C SER A 350 22.21 -6.94 -13.73
N ALA A 351 22.98 -6.80 -12.66
CA ALA A 351 24.40 -6.49 -12.77
C ALA A 351 25.20 -7.66 -13.38
N LEU A 352 24.78 -8.91 -13.15
CA LEU A 352 25.52 -10.11 -13.52
C LEU A 352 25.03 -10.69 -14.86
N SER A 353 23.78 -11.15 -14.94
CA SER A 353 23.21 -11.74 -16.17
C SER A 353 22.73 -10.74 -17.22
N ALA A 354 22.67 -9.43 -16.91
CA ALA A 354 22.02 -8.41 -17.73
C ALA A 354 20.53 -8.71 -18.03
N CYS A 355 19.87 -9.48 -17.17
CA CYS A 355 18.44 -9.78 -17.25
C CYS A 355 17.64 -8.48 -17.11
N SER A 356 16.72 -8.22 -18.05
CA SER A 356 15.88 -7.02 -18.06
C SER A 356 14.45 -7.24 -17.55
N ASP A 357 14.13 -8.45 -17.08
CA ASP A 357 12.83 -8.75 -16.53
C ASP A 357 12.69 -8.20 -15.10
N LEU A 358 12.05 -7.03 -14.98
CA LEU A 358 11.81 -6.33 -13.72
C LEU A 358 11.13 -7.19 -12.64
N TYR A 359 10.41 -8.27 -12.98
CA TYR A 359 9.78 -9.16 -11.99
C TYR A 359 10.74 -10.11 -11.28
N GLU A 360 11.84 -10.42 -11.96
CA GLU A 360 12.90 -11.27 -11.41
C GLU A 360 13.97 -10.45 -10.69
N LEU A 361 13.98 -9.13 -10.91
CA LEU A 361 14.95 -8.24 -10.29
C LEU A 361 14.60 -7.90 -8.83
N VAL A 362 15.63 -7.86 -8.01
CA VAL A 362 15.62 -7.46 -6.61
C VAL A 362 16.82 -6.56 -6.33
N MET A 363 16.64 -5.61 -5.41
CA MET A 363 17.75 -4.84 -4.87
C MET A 363 18.16 -5.40 -3.53
N ILE A 364 19.46 -5.56 -3.34
CA ILE A 364 20.07 -5.97 -2.08
C ILE A 364 21.30 -5.10 -1.76
N ARG A 365 21.79 -5.19 -0.53
CA ARG A 365 23.06 -4.57 -0.11
C ARG A 365 24.21 -5.10 -0.97
N TRP A 366 25.05 -4.19 -1.45
CA TRP A 366 26.30 -4.59 -2.12
C TRP A 366 27.30 -5.12 -1.10
N ASP A 367 27.52 -4.38 -0.02
CA ASP A 367 28.28 -4.82 1.15
C ASP A 367 27.33 -5.03 2.34
N LYS A 368 27.32 -6.25 2.88
CA LYS A 368 26.46 -6.67 3.99
C LYS A 368 26.80 -5.99 5.30
N GLN A 369 28.06 -5.54 5.46
CA GLN A 369 28.52 -4.92 6.69
C GLN A 369 27.93 -3.52 6.90
N HIS A 370 27.46 -2.89 5.83
CA HIS A 370 26.92 -1.55 5.83
C HIS A 370 25.42 -1.60 5.56
N GLU A 371 24.66 -0.65 6.13
CA GLU A 371 23.23 -0.52 5.85
C GLU A 371 22.98 -0.30 4.35
N TRP A 372 21.78 -0.66 3.89
CA TRP A 372 21.41 -0.39 2.51
C TRP A 372 21.36 1.12 2.25
N SER A 373 21.94 1.52 1.12
CA SER A 373 21.82 2.88 0.60
C SER A 373 21.88 2.85 -0.92
N PRO A 374 21.47 3.92 -1.62
CA PRO A 374 21.61 3.98 -3.08
C PRO A 374 23.04 3.81 -3.59
N TRP A 375 24.05 4.05 -2.74
CA TRP A 375 25.49 3.85 -3.02
C TRP A 375 26.08 2.61 -2.31
N ASN A 376 25.24 1.77 -1.71
CA ASN A 376 25.58 0.43 -1.20
C ASN A 376 24.50 -0.57 -1.65
N THR A 377 24.17 -0.56 -2.94
CA THR A 377 23.10 -1.41 -3.50
C THR A 377 23.59 -2.13 -4.74
N ILE A 378 22.99 -3.28 -5.03
CA ILE A 378 23.14 -3.96 -6.32
C ILE A 378 21.80 -4.48 -6.80
N LEU A 379 21.54 -4.34 -8.11
CA LEU A 379 20.35 -4.86 -8.77
C LEU A 379 20.69 -6.22 -9.38
N LEU A 380 20.02 -7.29 -8.92
CA LEU A 380 20.30 -8.67 -9.30
C LEU A 380 18.99 -9.42 -9.56
N THR A 381 19.05 -10.57 -10.23
CA THR A 381 17.92 -11.52 -10.18
C THR A 381 17.81 -12.15 -8.78
N LYS A 382 16.66 -12.72 -8.43
CA LYS A 382 16.48 -13.42 -7.14
C LYS A 382 17.55 -14.49 -6.89
N GLU A 383 17.86 -15.30 -7.90
CA GLU A 383 18.88 -16.35 -7.80
C GLU A 383 20.28 -15.78 -7.60
N GLU A 384 20.61 -14.72 -8.35
CA GLU A 384 21.88 -14.00 -8.20
C GLU A 384 21.99 -13.35 -6.82
N ALA A 385 20.90 -12.80 -6.30
CA ALA A 385 20.83 -12.22 -4.97
C ALA A 385 21.08 -13.29 -3.89
N ASP A 386 20.45 -14.46 -3.99
CA ASP A 386 20.68 -15.56 -3.06
C ASP A 386 22.13 -16.06 -3.09
N ALA A 387 22.74 -16.10 -4.28
CA ALA A 387 24.15 -16.43 -4.44
C ALA A 387 25.05 -15.35 -3.81
N HIS A 388 24.77 -14.08 -4.06
CA HIS A 388 25.49 -12.94 -3.47
C HIS A 388 25.38 -12.93 -1.94
N LEU A 389 24.20 -13.26 -1.40
CA LEU A 389 23.95 -13.36 0.04
C LEU A 389 24.70 -14.51 0.72
N LYS A 390 25.26 -15.47 -0.02
CA LYS A 390 26.15 -16.51 0.53
C LYS A 390 27.64 -16.13 0.52
N LEU A 391 28.01 -15.03 -0.14
CA LEU A 391 29.41 -14.60 -0.25
C LEU A 391 29.90 -13.93 1.04
N HIS A 392 31.13 -14.27 1.47
CA HIS A 392 31.77 -13.64 2.63
C HIS A 392 32.75 -12.51 2.26
N ASN A 393 33.42 -12.58 1.10
CA ASN A 393 34.43 -11.61 0.68
C ASN A 393 34.22 -11.19 -0.78
N LEU A 394 33.70 -9.98 -1.00
CA LEU A 394 33.41 -9.45 -2.33
C LEU A 394 34.66 -9.33 -3.22
N GLN A 395 35.77 -8.85 -2.64
CA GLN A 395 37.04 -8.63 -3.35
C GLN A 395 37.71 -9.92 -3.84
N LYS A 396 37.39 -11.07 -3.23
CA LYS A 396 37.92 -12.37 -3.64
C LYS A 396 37.01 -13.09 -4.64
N THR A 397 35.71 -12.77 -4.62
CA THR A 397 34.72 -13.45 -5.47
C THR A 397 34.48 -12.71 -6.79
N TYR A 398 34.42 -11.38 -6.77
CA TYR A 398 34.22 -10.57 -7.96
C TYR A 398 35.53 -10.07 -8.53
N GLU A 399 35.63 -10.05 -9.86
CA GLU A 399 36.79 -9.50 -10.55
C GLU A 399 36.86 -7.97 -10.41
N ALA A 400 38.08 -7.43 -10.36
CA ALA A 400 38.31 -6.00 -10.18
C ALA A 400 37.59 -5.08 -11.21
N PRO A 401 37.50 -5.42 -12.52
CA PRO A 401 36.76 -4.61 -13.49
C PRO A 401 35.27 -4.51 -13.16
N PHE A 402 34.68 -5.59 -12.64
CA PHE A 402 33.29 -5.60 -12.23
C PHE A 402 33.07 -4.72 -11.01
N ILE A 403 33.91 -4.84 -9.98
CA ILE A 403 33.86 -4.00 -8.78
C ILE A 403 33.94 -2.51 -9.17
N TYR A 404 34.90 -2.15 -10.03
CA TYR A 404 35.02 -0.77 -10.52
C TYR A 404 33.74 -0.28 -11.22
N LYS A 405 33.10 -1.12 -12.04
CA LYS A 405 31.83 -0.77 -12.70
C LYS A 405 30.71 -0.50 -11.68
N ILE A 406 30.66 -1.28 -10.59
CA ILE A 406 29.70 -1.09 -9.51
C ILE A 406 29.99 0.21 -8.75
N GLU A 407 31.25 0.48 -8.41
CA GLU A 407 31.66 1.74 -7.76
C GLU A 407 31.28 2.97 -8.59
N GLN A 408 31.45 2.93 -9.92
CA GLN A 408 31.03 4.02 -10.80
C GLN A 408 29.51 4.27 -10.73
N LYS A 409 28.70 3.20 -10.65
CA LYS A 409 27.25 3.34 -10.44
C LYS A 409 26.93 3.92 -9.07
N HIS A 410 27.64 3.49 -8.02
CA HIS A 410 27.48 4.03 -6.66
C HIS A 410 27.86 5.50 -6.57
N ILE A 411 28.91 5.95 -7.24
CA ILE A 411 29.29 7.37 -7.32
C ILE A 411 28.17 8.19 -7.96
N ARG A 412 27.62 7.72 -9.08
CA ARG A 412 26.46 8.37 -9.73
C ARG A 412 25.26 8.44 -8.79
N ALA A 413 24.96 7.36 -8.09
CA ALA A 413 23.89 7.30 -7.09
C ALA A 413 24.14 8.31 -5.97
N LYS A 414 25.35 8.35 -5.41
CA LYS A 414 25.72 9.27 -4.33
C LYS A 414 25.55 10.74 -4.71
N ASN A 415 25.85 11.09 -5.96
CA ASN A 415 25.66 12.45 -6.47
C ASN A 415 24.18 12.83 -6.57
N TYR A 416 23.33 11.93 -7.09
CA TYR A 416 21.89 12.18 -7.19
C TYR A 416 21.20 12.20 -5.82
N PHE A 417 21.62 11.31 -4.92
CA PHE A 417 21.04 11.12 -3.58
C PHE A 417 21.81 11.85 -2.46
N ALA A 418 22.57 12.89 -2.79
CA ALA A 418 23.49 13.56 -1.87
C ALA A 418 22.85 14.11 -0.58
N ARG A 419 21.52 14.29 -0.55
CA ARG A 419 20.76 14.79 0.61
C ARG A 419 20.34 13.73 1.60
N ILE A 420 20.25 12.47 1.17
CA ILE A 420 19.82 11.35 2.02
C ILE A 420 20.70 11.22 3.27
N PRO A 421 22.05 11.31 3.21
CA PRO A 421 22.89 11.23 4.41
C PRO A 421 22.56 12.29 5.46
N ALA A 422 22.32 13.54 5.02
CA ALA A 422 21.94 14.61 5.93
C ALA A 422 20.61 14.30 6.62
N MET A 423 19.59 13.86 5.87
CA MET A 423 18.29 13.49 6.41
C MET A 423 18.35 12.29 7.36
N ALA A 424 19.14 11.26 7.02
CA ALA A 424 19.34 10.09 7.87
C ALA A 424 19.97 10.47 9.22
N SER A 425 20.96 11.37 9.22
CA SER A 425 21.61 11.84 10.46
C SER A 425 20.65 12.50 11.45
N PHE A 426 19.63 13.22 10.96
CA PHE A 426 18.57 13.77 11.80
C PHE A 426 17.69 12.66 12.41
N LEU A 427 17.34 11.63 11.64
CA LEU A 427 16.54 10.50 12.13
C LEU A 427 17.28 9.67 13.19
N HIS A 428 18.62 9.54 13.10
CA HIS A 428 19.40 8.89 14.15
C HIS A 428 19.50 9.75 15.42
N ARG A 429 19.67 11.08 15.30
CA ARG A 429 19.69 11.99 16.46
C ARG A 429 18.38 12.01 17.23
N SER A 430 17.24 12.07 16.55
CA SER A 430 15.93 12.14 17.21
C SER A 430 15.63 10.89 18.05
N ASN A 431 16.04 9.70 17.58
CA ASN A 431 15.86 8.45 18.34
C ASN A 431 16.71 8.40 19.62
N ASN A 432 17.94 8.90 19.57
CA ASN A 432 18.82 8.93 20.74
C ASN A 432 18.29 9.88 21.83
N GLN A 433 17.58 10.93 21.45
CA GLN A 433 16.92 11.83 22.40
C GLN A 433 15.63 11.24 22.98
N SER A 434 14.87 10.45 22.22
CA SER A 434 13.66 9.77 22.73
C SER A 434 13.96 8.52 23.57
N ASN A 435 15.11 7.88 23.40
CA ASN A 435 15.53 6.74 24.22
C ASN A 435 16.29 7.15 25.50
N ALA A 436 16.59 8.44 25.67
CA ALA A 436 17.30 8.99 26.83
C ALA A 436 16.36 9.64 27.87
N ASN A 437 15.04 9.66 27.59
CA ASN A 437 13.96 10.05 28.50
C ASN A 437 13.09 8.82 28.79
#